data_AF-A0A9W8CWC9-F1
#
_entry.id   AF-A0A9W8CWC9-F1
#
_cell.length_a   1.000
_cell.length_b   1.000
_cell.length_c   1.000
_cell.angle_alpha   90.00
_cell.angle_beta   90.00
_cell.angle_gamma   90.00
#
_symmetry.space_group_name_H-M   'P 1'
#
loop_
_entity.id
_entity.type
_entity.pdbx_description
1 polymer ?
#
loop_
_entity_poly.entity_id
_entity_poly.type
_entity_poly.pdbx_seq_one_letter_code
_entity_poly.pdbx_strand_id
1 'polypeptide(L)'
;MRLVCGRPAKHGPRAQAKGLRAAKLFGVPNDSVKDAVGCAADDPEDPVIRAIRVLKTAFPALLVSCDICLCEYTSHGHCGHLLPDNTIDNAASVRRLAEVAVNYARAGADNVAPSDMMDGRMRAIKQGLIDAGLGHCVSLMAYGAKFASALYGPFRDAACSGARIGNRAAYQLPPGSRGLGRRAIERDVREGADIIMVNPATFCLDIIRGAEAIAPNHPIAAYQVSGEFAMLHHAAAAGGVDLETAVLESMICLQRAGCSLILTYFTPELLDWLE
;
A
#
# COMPACT_ATOMS: atom_id res chain seq x y z
N MET A 1 -10.50 -6.69 -5.98
CA MET A 1 -11.09 -8.05 -5.89
C MET A 1 -10.73 -8.66 -4.54
N ARG A 2 -11.71 -9.16 -3.76
CA ARG A 2 -11.42 -10.01 -2.59
C ARG A 2 -11.23 -11.46 -3.05
N LEU A 3 -10.12 -12.07 -2.64
CA LEU A 3 -9.83 -13.47 -2.93
C LEU A 3 -9.70 -14.25 -1.64
N VAL A 4 -10.19 -15.49 -1.63
CA VAL A 4 -10.11 -16.39 -0.46
C VAL A 4 -8.99 -17.40 -0.71
N CYS A 5 -7.99 -17.43 0.19
CA CYS A 5 -6.93 -18.43 0.16
C CYS A 5 -7.51 -19.85 0.24
N GLY A 6 -7.18 -20.70 -0.74
CA GLY A 6 -7.69 -22.08 -0.86
C GLY A 6 -8.66 -22.32 -2.02
N ARG A 7 -9.07 -21.27 -2.75
CA ARG A 7 -9.70 -21.43 -4.07
C ARG A 7 -8.63 -21.41 -5.17
N PRO A 8 -8.80 -22.16 -6.27
CA PRO A 8 -7.85 -22.12 -7.39
C PRO A 8 -7.65 -20.66 -7.83
N ALA A 9 -6.41 -20.28 -8.11
CA ALA A 9 -6.08 -18.95 -8.64
C ALA A 9 -6.60 -18.79 -10.07
N LYS A 10 -7.91 -18.80 -10.28
CA LYS A 10 -8.55 -18.80 -11.62
C LYS A 10 -8.18 -17.56 -12.43
N HIS A 11 -7.81 -16.47 -11.76
CA HIS A 11 -7.47 -15.20 -12.40
C HIS A 11 -5.95 -15.00 -12.60
N GLY A 12 -5.11 -15.73 -11.86
CA GLY A 12 -3.64 -15.56 -11.87
C GLY A 12 -2.99 -15.89 -13.22
N PRO A 13 -3.20 -17.08 -13.79
CA PRO A 13 -2.57 -17.48 -15.05
C PRO A 13 -2.99 -16.58 -16.22
N ARG A 14 -4.26 -16.17 -16.27
CA ARG A 14 -4.77 -15.27 -17.34
C ARG A 14 -4.15 -13.88 -17.23
N ALA A 15 -4.02 -13.33 -16.03
CA ALA A 15 -3.39 -12.03 -15.85
C ALA A 15 -1.89 -12.05 -16.20
N GLN A 16 -1.18 -13.14 -15.89
CA GLN A 16 0.24 -13.27 -16.24
C GLN A 16 0.48 -13.49 -17.71
N ALA A 17 -0.37 -14.27 -18.38
CA ALA A 17 -0.31 -14.42 -19.83
C ALA A 17 -0.42 -13.06 -20.54
N LYS A 18 -1.19 -12.12 -19.96
CA LYS A 18 -1.33 -10.74 -20.43
C LYS A 18 -0.23 -9.79 -19.93
N GLY A 19 0.78 -10.29 -19.22
CA GLY A 19 1.94 -9.50 -18.82
C GLY A 19 1.93 -8.93 -17.39
N LEU A 20 1.03 -9.35 -16.50
CA LEU A 20 1.06 -8.91 -15.09
C LEU A 20 2.41 -9.26 -14.42
N ARG A 21 3.12 -8.24 -13.91
CA ARG A 21 4.46 -8.40 -13.30
C ARG A 21 4.49 -8.35 -11.79
N ALA A 22 3.53 -7.68 -11.15
CA ALA A 22 3.51 -7.48 -9.71
C ALA A 22 2.10 -7.54 -9.15
N ALA A 23 1.97 -7.98 -7.90
CA ALA A 23 0.72 -7.93 -7.15
C ALA A 23 0.97 -7.34 -5.76
N LYS A 24 0.08 -6.46 -5.31
CA LYS A 24 0.08 -5.94 -3.94
C LYS A 24 -1.01 -6.63 -3.11
N LEU A 25 -0.62 -7.17 -1.97
CA LEU A 25 -1.49 -7.91 -1.06
C LEU A 25 -1.99 -7.03 0.09
N PHE A 26 -3.26 -7.22 0.42
CA PHE A 26 -3.93 -6.66 1.59
C PHE A 26 -4.68 -7.80 2.27
N GLY A 27 -4.47 -7.97 3.59
CA GLY A 27 -5.20 -8.97 4.36
C GLY A 27 -6.59 -8.48 4.72
N VAL A 28 -7.58 -9.36 4.65
CA VAL A 28 -8.94 -9.06 5.14
C VAL A 28 -9.31 -10.19 6.11
N PRO A 29 -8.79 -10.15 7.34
CA PRO A 29 -9.07 -11.18 8.33
C PRO A 29 -10.53 -11.10 8.80
N ASN A 30 -11.03 -12.20 9.34
CA ASN A 30 -12.34 -12.21 10.00
C ASN A 30 -12.32 -11.26 11.21
N ASP A 31 -13.46 -10.62 11.52
CA ASP A 31 -13.55 -9.69 12.65
C ASP A 31 -13.26 -10.37 14.01
N SER A 32 -13.46 -11.68 14.13
CA SER A 32 -13.22 -12.45 15.35
C SER A 32 -11.76 -12.56 15.77
N VAL A 33 -10.80 -12.30 14.86
CA VAL A 33 -9.36 -12.36 15.16
C VAL A 33 -8.76 -10.97 15.43
N LYS A 34 -9.57 -9.91 15.37
CA LYS A 34 -9.10 -8.54 15.59
C LYS A 34 -8.99 -8.24 17.08
N ASP A 35 -7.85 -7.70 17.49
CA ASP A 35 -7.58 -7.30 18.88
C ASP A 35 -6.95 -5.90 18.96
N ALA A 36 -6.58 -5.43 20.15
CA ALA A 36 -6.03 -4.09 20.32
C ALA A 36 -4.61 -3.90 19.75
N VAL A 37 -3.89 -4.97 19.45
CA VAL A 37 -2.46 -4.92 19.08
C VAL A 37 -2.17 -5.48 17.68
N GLY A 38 -3.18 -6.01 17.00
CA GLY A 38 -3.07 -6.68 15.72
C GLY A 38 -2.24 -7.96 15.80
N CYS A 39 -2.50 -8.86 16.77
CA CYS A 39 -1.75 -10.12 16.86
C CYS A 39 -1.85 -10.94 15.57
N ALA A 40 -3.02 -10.95 14.94
CA ALA A 40 -3.27 -11.72 13.72
C ALA A 40 -2.53 -11.19 12.47
N ALA A 41 -1.87 -10.03 12.53
CA ALA A 41 -1.23 -9.40 11.37
C ALA A 41 -0.06 -10.19 10.79
N ASP A 42 0.56 -11.10 11.56
CA ASP A 42 1.65 -11.95 11.10
C ASP A 42 1.51 -13.40 11.59
N ASP A 43 0.28 -13.79 11.92
CA ASP A 43 -0.07 -15.19 12.18
C ASP A 43 0.28 -16.03 10.94
N PRO A 44 0.95 -17.19 11.04
CA PRO A 44 1.23 -18.04 9.88
C PRO A 44 0.00 -18.42 9.02
N GLU A 45 -1.20 -18.37 9.60
CA GLU A 45 -2.49 -18.60 8.95
C GLU A 45 -3.19 -17.31 8.47
N ASP A 46 -2.57 -16.16 8.68
CA ASP A 46 -3.00 -14.87 8.11
C ASP A 46 -3.19 -14.99 6.59
N PRO A 47 -4.26 -14.37 6.03
CA PRO A 47 -4.51 -14.37 4.60
C PRO A 47 -3.34 -13.89 3.74
N VAL A 48 -2.55 -12.91 4.18
CA VAL A 48 -1.39 -12.40 3.41
C VAL A 48 -0.27 -13.44 3.40
N ILE A 49 0.14 -14.00 4.54
CA ILE A 49 1.20 -15.02 4.60
C ILE A 49 0.84 -16.24 3.75
N ARG A 50 -0.42 -16.70 3.84
CA ARG A 50 -0.92 -17.79 3.00
C ARG A 50 -0.89 -17.42 1.52
N ALA A 51 -1.29 -16.20 1.15
CA ALA A 51 -1.28 -15.72 -0.23
C ALA A 51 0.14 -15.61 -0.79
N ILE A 52 1.12 -15.13 0.00
CA ILE A 52 2.53 -15.07 -0.41
C ILE A 52 3.00 -16.47 -0.80
N ARG A 53 2.84 -17.46 0.07
CA ARG A 53 3.29 -18.84 -0.18
C ARG A 53 2.65 -19.42 -1.45
N VAL A 54 1.34 -19.22 -1.62
CA VAL A 54 0.61 -19.67 -2.81
C VAL A 54 1.13 -19.00 -4.08
N LEU A 55 1.29 -17.67 -4.07
CA LEU A 55 1.72 -16.92 -5.24
C LEU A 55 3.17 -17.21 -5.62
N LYS A 56 4.09 -17.31 -4.65
CA LYS A 56 5.49 -17.63 -4.94
C LYS A 56 5.66 -19.06 -5.46
N THR A 57 4.81 -19.99 -5.03
CA THR A 57 4.82 -21.37 -5.54
C THR A 57 4.22 -21.44 -6.95
N ALA A 58 3.05 -20.86 -7.15
CA ALA A 58 2.33 -20.95 -8.42
C ALA A 58 2.93 -20.06 -9.51
N PHE A 59 3.54 -18.94 -9.11
CA PHE A 59 4.06 -17.92 -10.01
C PHE A 59 5.39 -17.32 -9.52
N PRO A 60 6.51 -18.06 -9.62
CA PRO A 60 7.79 -17.64 -9.07
C PRO A 60 8.31 -16.27 -9.59
N ALA A 61 7.96 -15.93 -10.83
CA ALA A 61 8.37 -14.67 -11.48
C ALA A 61 7.51 -13.45 -11.11
N LEU A 62 6.37 -13.64 -10.41
CA LEU A 62 5.54 -12.54 -9.96
C LEU A 62 6.20 -11.85 -8.76
N LEU A 63 6.35 -10.53 -8.84
CA LEU A 63 6.77 -9.72 -7.70
C LEU A 63 5.59 -9.59 -6.72
N VAL A 64 5.77 -10.08 -5.50
CA VAL A 64 4.78 -10.02 -4.44
C VAL A 64 5.14 -8.89 -3.49
N SER A 65 4.33 -7.83 -3.53
CA SER A 65 4.40 -6.73 -2.57
C SER A 65 3.33 -6.90 -1.50
N CYS A 66 3.65 -6.64 -0.24
CA CYS A 66 2.68 -6.71 0.85
C CYS A 66 2.50 -5.34 1.50
N ASP A 67 1.25 -4.95 1.77
CA ASP A 67 0.98 -3.81 2.65
C ASP A 67 1.35 -4.15 4.09
N ILE A 68 2.05 -3.24 4.77
CA ILE A 68 2.36 -3.37 6.20
C ILE A 68 1.54 -2.33 6.95
N CYS A 69 0.58 -2.80 7.73
CA CYS A 69 -0.30 -1.97 8.54
C CYS A 69 -0.99 -2.83 9.60
N LEU A 70 -1.52 -2.20 10.65
CA LEU A 70 -2.32 -2.89 11.67
C LEU A 70 -3.82 -2.61 11.56
N CYS A 71 -4.25 -1.76 10.62
CA CYS A 71 -5.64 -1.29 10.60
C CYS A 71 -6.66 -2.34 10.15
N GLU A 72 -6.25 -3.32 9.33
CA GLU A 72 -7.08 -4.48 9.00
C GLU A 72 -7.17 -5.48 10.15
N TYR A 73 -6.28 -5.40 11.14
CA TYR A 73 -6.12 -6.41 12.20
C TYR A 73 -6.46 -5.91 13.60
N THR A 74 -6.60 -4.60 13.78
CA THR A 74 -6.93 -4.01 15.08
C THR A 74 -8.44 -3.85 15.28
N SER A 75 -8.90 -4.07 16.50
CA SER A 75 -10.30 -3.91 16.89
C SER A 75 -10.78 -2.47 16.82
N HIS A 76 -9.89 -1.49 17.02
CA HIS A 76 -10.16 -0.06 16.90
C HIS A 76 -9.98 0.49 15.47
N GLY A 77 -9.31 -0.26 14.57
CA GLY A 77 -9.15 0.09 13.15
C GLY A 77 -8.17 1.25 12.88
N HIS A 78 -7.25 1.55 13.82
CA HIS A 78 -6.16 2.49 13.60
C HIS A 78 -4.93 1.77 13.03
N CYS A 79 -4.04 2.51 12.38
CA CYS A 79 -2.85 1.95 11.73
C CYS A 79 -1.74 1.53 12.69
N GLY A 80 -1.87 1.82 13.99
CA GLY A 80 -0.90 1.53 15.03
C GLY A 80 -1.58 1.24 16.37
N HIS A 81 -0.78 0.91 17.38
CA HIS A 81 -1.22 0.75 18.77
C HIS A 81 -1.67 2.09 19.36
N LEU A 82 -2.57 2.02 20.34
CA LEU A 82 -3.13 3.19 21.02
C LEU A 82 -2.70 3.26 22.48
N LEU A 83 -2.46 4.48 22.96
CA LEU A 83 -2.37 4.83 24.37
C LEU A 83 -3.78 4.82 25.01
N PRO A 84 -3.88 4.84 26.35
CA PRO A 84 -5.17 4.87 27.05
C PRO A 84 -6.08 6.05 26.69
N ASP A 85 -5.53 7.15 26.18
CA ASP A 85 -6.25 8.33 25.71
C ASP A 85 -6.68 8.25 24.23
N ASN A 86 -6.53 7.09 23.59
CA ASN A 86 -6.78 6.81 22.18
C ASN A 86 -5.87 7.57 21.18
N THR A 87 -4.77 8.15 21.64
CA THR A 87 -3.70 8.62 20.74
C THR A 87 -2.75 7.49 20.35
N ILE A 88 -1.94 7.68 19.31
CA ILE A 88 -1.02 6.66 18.83
C ILE A 88 0.13 6.44 19.82
N ASP A 89 0.37 5.19 20.23
CA ASP A 89 1.65 4.78 20.82
C ASP A 89 2.64 4.53 19.69
N ASN A 90 3.41 5.56 19.30
CA ASN A 90 4.29 5.48 18.14
C ASN A 90 5.39 4.43 18.33
N ALA A 91 5.95 4.31 19.54
CA ALA A 91 7.06 3.39 19.80
C ALA A 91 6.60 1.93 19.75
N ALA A 92 5.45 1.61 20.35
CA ALA A 92 4.88 0.26 20.27
C ALA A 92 4.44 -0.07 18.83
N SER A 93 3.81 0.88 18.14
CA SER A 93 3.39 0.71 16.74
C SER A 93 4.56 0.39 15.82
N VAL A 94 5.64 1.17 15.89
CA VAL A 94 6.82 0.99 15.02
C VAL A 94 7.49 -0.36 15.23
N ARG A 95 7.61 -0.82 16.49
CA ARG A 95 8.14 -2.16 16.78
C ARG A 95 7.28 -3.25 16.16
N ARG A 96 5.95 -3.17 16.37
CA ARG A 96 5.01 -4.16 15.85
C ARG A 96 5.00 -4.21 14.31
N LEU A 97 5.05 -3.04 13.65
CA LEU A 97 5.10 -2.97 12.18
C LEU A 97 6.38 -3.61 11.62
N ALA A 98 7.52 -3.46 12.31
CA ALA A 98 8.76 -4.12 11.92
C ALA A 98 8.69 -5.65 12.03
N GLU A 99 8.08 -6.18 13.10
CA GLU A 99 7.83 -7.62 13.26
C GLU A 99 6.98 -8.17 12.10
N VAL A 100 5.86 -7.52 11.79
CA VAL A 100 4.97 -7.92 10.70
C VAL A 100 5.71 -7.91 9.36
N ALA A 101 6.46 -6.84 9.07
CA ALA A 101 7.23 -6.73 7.84
C ALA A 101 8.28 -7.86 7.70
N VAL A 102 9.01 -8.17 8.76
CA VAL A 102 10.00 -9.25 8.77
C VAL A 102 9.33 -10.61 8.58
N ASN A 103 8.16 -10.84 9.18
CA ASN A 103 7.44 -12.10 9.04
C ASN A 103 6.85 -12.29 7.63
N TYR A 104 6.36 -11.23 6.99
CA TYR A 104 5.98 -11.28 5.57
C TYR A 104 7.18 -11.53 4.65
N ALA A 105 8.32 -10.89 4.94
CA ALA A 105 9.58 -11.14 4.22
C ALA A 105 10.02 -12.61 4.35
N ARG A 106 9.98 -13.19 5.56
CA ARG A 106 10.26 -14.62 5.80
C ARG A 106 9.29 -15.55 5.06
N ALA A 107 8.05 -15.13 4.85
CA ALA A 107 7.08 -15.88 4.07
C ALA A 107 7.36 -15.85 2.55
N GLY A 108 8.23 -14.94 2.08
CA GLY A 108 8.64 -14.81 0.68
C GLY A 108 8.14 -13.56 -0.04
N ALA A 109 7.72 -12.52 0.68
CA ALA A 109 7.42 -11.22 0.06
C ALA A 109 8.69 -10.61 -0.53
N ASP A 110 8.61 -10.15 -1.78
CA ASP A 110 9.73 -9.49 -2.48
C ASP A 110 9.83 -8.00 -2.09
N ASN A 111 8.69 -7.39 -1.71
CA ASN A 111 8.62 -6.00 -1.30
C ASN A 111 7.65 -5.81 -0.12
N VAL A 112 8.06 -5.06 0.90
CA VAL A 112 7.19 -4.65 2.01
C VAL A 112 6.90 -3.16 1.91
N ALA A 113 5.63 -2.78 2.10
CA ALA A 113 5.15 -1.43 1.83
C ALA A 113 4.35 -0.87 3.02
N PRO A 114 5.03 -0.25 4.02
CA PRO A 114 4.40 0.31 5.21
C PRO A 114 3.51 1.51 4.91
N SER A 115 2.22 1.35 5.21
CA SER A 115 1.15 2.31 4.87
C SER A 115 0.60 3.08 6.08
N ASP A 116 1.22 2.90 7.24
CA ASP A 116 0.77 3.34 8.56
C ASP A 116 0.97 4.84 8.83
N MET A 117 2.00 5.45 8.23
CA MET A 117 2.43 6.85 8.45
C MET A 117 3.04 7.18 9.83
N MET A 118 3.47 6.18 10.60
CA MET A 118 4.13 6.38 11.89
C MET A 118 5.55 6.91 11.74
N ASP A 119 6.00 7.69 12.71
CA ASP A 119 7.32 8.31 12.66
C ASP A 119 8.41 7.28 12.96
N GLY A 120 9.37 7.12 12.05
CA GLY A 120 10.52 6.22 12.22
C GLY A 120 10.27 4.75 11.83
N ARG A 121 9.09 4.41 11.28
CA ARG A 121 8.79 3.01 10.89
C ARG A 121 9.74 2.47 9.82
N MET A 122 10.21 3.32 8.91
CA MET A 122 11.08 2.90 7.80
C MET A 122 12.41 2.38 8.34
N ARG A 123 13.02 3.13 9.26
CA ARG A 123 14.27 2.72 9.92
C ARG A 123 14.11 1.41 10.67
N ALA A 124 13.01 1.26 11.42
CA ALA A 124 12.77 0.05 12.21
C ALA A 124 12.57 -1.18 11.31
N ILE A 125 11.81 -1.05 10.23
CA ILE A 125 11.60 -2.14 9.27
C ILE A 125 12.92 -2.49 8.56
N LYS A 126 13.66 -1.49 8.07
CA LYS A 126 14.95 -1.73 7.37
C LYS A 126 15.94 -2.43 8.29
N GLN A 127 16.05 -1.99 9.55
CA GLN A 127 16.91 -2.65 10.54
C GLN A 127 16.44 -4.08 10.83
N GLY A 128 15.14 -4.31 11.02
CA GLY A 128 14.60 -5.65 11.24
C GLY A 128 14.86 -6.60 10.08
N LEU A 129 14.78 -6.12 8.83
CA LEU A 129 15.14 -6.90 7.65
C LEU A 129 16.64 -7.23 7.62
N ILE A 130 17.51 -6.28 7.97
CA ILE A 130 18.97 -6.51 8.05
C ILE A 130 19.28 -7.56 9.12
N ASP A 131 18.74 -7.41 10.33
CA ASP A 131 18.97 -8.31 11.47
C ASP A 131 18.46 -9.73 11.18
N ALA A 132 17.38 -9.85 10.39
CA ALA A 132 16.85 -11.13 9.93
C ALA A 132 17.63 -11.74 8.75
N GLY A 133 18.67 -11.08 8.24
CA GLY A 133 19.44 -11.52 7.08
C GLY A 133 18.72 -11.33 5.73
N LEU A 134 17.66 -10.52 5.68
CA LEU A 134 16.77 -10.31 4.54
C LEU A 134 16.96 -8.94 3.86
N GLY A 135 17.80 -8.06 4.42
CA GLY A 135 17.99 -6.70 3.92
C GLY A 135 18.54 -6.58 2.50
N HIS A 136 19.06 -7.67 1.93
CA HIS A 136 19.61 -7.73 0.57
C HIS A 136 18.62 -8.27 -0.48
N CYS A 137 17.51 -8.88 -0.06
CA CYS A 137 16.58 -9.57 -0.96
C CYS A 137 15.14 -9.03 -0.90
N VAL A 138 14.82 -8.15 0.05
CA VAL A 138 13.49 -7.54 0.20
C VAL A 138 13.58 -6.03 0.06
N SER A 139 12.80 -5.48 -0.88
CA SER A 139 12.67 -4.04 -1.08
C SER A 139 11.69 -3.41 -0.07
N LEU A 140 11.91 -2.14 0.23
CA LEU A 140 11.12 -1.36 1.16
C LEU A 140 10.48 -0.14 0.46
N MET A 141 9.17 -0.22 0.23
CA MET A 141 8.39 0.81 -0.47
C MET A 141 7.64 1.71 0.53
N ALA A 142 8.16 2.91 0.77
CA ALA A 142 7.54 3.86 1.68
C ALA A 142 6.25 4.42 1.08
N TYR A 143 5.14 4.39 1.83
CA TYR A 143 4.09 5.40 1.63
C TYR A 143 4.61 6.75 2.15
N GLY A 144 5.51 7.36 1.38
CA GLY A 144 6.29 8.54 1.79
C GLY A 144 5.45 9.80 1.96
N ALA A 145 4.38 9.93 1.16
CA ALA A 145 3.38 10.98 1.34
C ALA A 145 1.97 10.39 1.17
N LYS A 146 1.37 9.95 2.29
CA LYS A 146 -0.02 9.49 2.36
C LYS A 146 -0.90 10.51 3.06
N PHE A 147 -1.84 11.09 2.31
CA PHE A 147 -2.72 12.15 2.80
C PHE A 147 -4.00 11.61 3.45
N ALA A 148 -4.57 12.37 4.38
CA ALA A 148 -5.89 12.17 4.97
C ALA A 148 -6.96 12.59 3.95
N SER A 149 -7.18 11.73 2.95
CA SER A 149 -8.06 12.00 1.82
C SER A 149 -9.46 11.41 2.00
N ALA A 150 -10.46 12.06 1.40
CA ALA A 150 -11.81 11.54 1.27
C ALA A 150 -11.91 10.38 0.24
N LEU A 151 -10.86 10.15 -0.56
CA LEU A 151 -10.86 9.20 -1.68
C LEU A 151 -10.67 7.72 -1.28
N TYR A 152 -10.70 7.41 0.01
CA TYR A 152 -10.48 6.04 0.51
C TYR A 152 -11.76 5.26 0.81
N GLY A 153 -12.94 5.84 0.60
CA GLY A 153 -14.24 5.22 0.92
C GLY A 153 -14.36 3.77 0.45
N PRO A 154 -14.27 3.49 -0.87
CA PRO A 154 -14.46 2.13 -1.36
C PRO A 154 -13.35 1.15 -0.91
N PHE A 155 -12.13 1.63 -0.63
CA PHE A 155 -11.09 0.79 -0.04
C PHE A 155 -11.44 0.37 1.39
N ARG A 156 -12.01 1.27 2.21
CA ARG A 156 -12.41 0.93 3.58
C ARG A 156 -13.48 -0.16 3.59
N ASP A 157 -14.42 -0.11 2.65
CA ASP A 157 -15.40 -1.17 2.44
C ASP A 157 -14.71 -2.46 2.00
N ALA A 158 -13.80 -2.39 1.04
CA ALA A 158 -13.08 -3.55 0.51
C ALA A 158 -12.11 -4.21 1.52
N ALA A 159 -11.51 -3.45 2.43
CA ALA A 159 -10.56 -3.96 3.42
C ALA A 159 -11.18 -4.17 4.81
N CYS A 160 -12.46 -3.79 5.01
CA CYS A 160 -13.09 -3.72 6.32
C CYS A 160 -12.24 -2.93 7.34
N SER A 161 -11.56 -1.87 6.86
CA SER A 161 -10.53 -1.13 7.60
C SER A 161 -10.84 0.37 7.68
N GLY A 162 -11.88 0.71 8.45
CA GLY A 162 -12.18 2.07 8.90
C GLY A 162 -11.74 2.28 10.35
N ALA A 163 -11.27 3.48 10.70
CA ALA A 163 -11.13 3.85 12.11
C ALA A 163 -12.52 3.83 12.76
N ARG A 164 -12.71 2.98 13.78
CA ARG A 164 -13.98 2.85 14.49
C ARG A 164 -14.15 3.93 15.56
N ILE A 165 -13.04 4.56 15.95
CA ILE A 165 -12.95 5.65 16.90
C ILE A 165 -12.22 6.81 16.21
N GLY A 166 -12.72 8.03 16.35
CA GLY A 166 -12.08 9.23 15.82
C GLY A 166 -11.79 9.20 14.31
N ASN A 167 -10.61 9.68 13.91
CA ASN A 167 -10.16 9.71 12.52
C ASN A 167 -8.64 9.46 12.41
N ARG A 168 -8.11 9.49 11.19
CA ARG A 168 -6.69 9.20 10.90
C ARG A 168 -5.83 10.46 10.67
N ALA A 169 -6.37 11.65 10.90
CA ALA A 169 -5.72 12.93 10.58
C ALA A 169 -4.51 13.25 11.48
N ALA A 170 -4.35 12.53 12.60
CA ALA A 170 -3.20 12.68 13.49
C ALA A 170 -1.89 12.09 12.92
N TYR A 171 -1.97 11.24 11.89
CA TYR A 171 -0.80 10.61 11.26
C TYR A 171 -0.84 10.63 9.73
N GLN A 172 -2.03 10.53 9.12
CA GLN A 172 -2.18 10.82 7.69
C GLN A 172 -2.03 12.32 7.45
N LEU A 173 -1.29 12.70 6.40
CA LEU A 173 -0.95 14.10 6.15
C LEU A 173 -2.19 14.93 5.80
N PRO A 174 -2.40 16.11 6.39
CA PRO A 174 -3.47 17.00 5.95
C PRO A 174 -3.36 17.33 4.45
N PRO A 175 -4.44 17.36 3.65
CA PRO A 175 -4.36 17.52 2.19
C PRO A 175 -3.54 18.71 1.70
N GLY A 176 -3.64 19.87 2.36
CA GLY A 176 -2.87 21.08 1.99
C GLY A 176 -1.41 21.09 2.46
N SER A 177 -0.94 20.06 3.17
CA SER A 177 0.33 20.09 3.89
C SER A 177 1.54 19.65 3.05
N ARG A 178 1.76 20.33 1.91
CA ARG A 178 2.91 20.06 1.01
C ARG A 178 4.25 19.97 1.75
N GLY A 179 4.49 20.87 2.72
CA GLY A 179 5.73 20.89 3.51
C GLY A 179 5.92 19.64 4.38
N LEU A 180 4.85 19.08 4.94
CA LEU A 180 4.92 17.82 5.68
C LEU A 180 5.18 16.64 4.74
N GLY A 181 4.52 16.59 3.58
CA GLY A 181 4.79 15.59 2.55
C GLY A 181 6.26 15.56 2.14
N ARG A 182 6.86 16.73 1.86
CA ARG A 182 8.29 16.83 1.54
C ARG A 182 9.18 16.29 2.68
N ARG A 183 8.92 16.72 3.92
CA ARG A 183 9.71 16.27 5.09
C ARG A 183 9.58 14.77 5.35
N ALA A 184 8.39 14.19 5.13
CA ALA A 184 8.15 12.77 5.29
C ALA A 184 8.91 11.96 4.23
N ILE A 185 8.88 12.38 2.96
CA ILE A 185 9.67 11.76 1.90
C ILE A 185 11.17 11.82 2.21
N GLU A 186 11.70 12.99 2.59
CA GLU A 186 13.11 13.17 2.95
C GLU A 186 13.53 12.32 4.16
N ARG A 187 12.63 12.16 5.14
CA ARG A 187 12.85 11.25 6.26
C ARG A 187 12.96 9.82 5.76
N ASP A 188 12.00 9.37 4.96
CA ASP A 188 11.92 7.96 4.57
C ASP A 188 13.08 7.55 3.66
N VAL A 189 13.53 8.44 2.78
CA VAL A 189 14.79 8.28 2.01
C VAL A 189 15.98 8.10 2.96
N ARG A 190 16.13 8.95 3.98
CA ARG A 190 17.22 8.85 4.96
C ARG A 190 17.13 7.59 5.83
N GLU A 191 15.94 7.05 6.01
CA GLU A 191 15.69 5.85 6.80
C GLU A 191 15.79 4.55 5.99
N GLY A 192 16.16 4.63 4.71
CA GLY A 192 16.48 3.45 3.88
C GLY A 192 15.32 2.92 3.04
N ALA A 193 14.36 3.77 2.67
CA ALA A 193 13.36 3.45 1.66
C ALA A 193 14.03 3.17 0.30
N ASP A 194 13.66 2.07 -0.36
CA ASP A 194 14.13 1.75 -1.70
C ASP A 194 13.21 2.34 -2.78
N ILE A 195 11.92 2.53 -2.46
CA ILE A 195 10.89 3.10 -3.35
C ILE A 195 10.05 4.12 -2.56
N ILE A 196 9.68 5.25 -3.18
CA ILE A 196 8.83 6.27 -2.56
C ILE A 196 7.47 6.31 -3.23
N MET A 197 6.39 6.21 -2.44
CA MET A 197 5.01 6.27 -2.92
C MET A 197 4.29 7.54 -2.46
N VAL A 198 3.51 8.13 -3.38
CA VAL A 198 2.52 9.18 -3.10
C VAL A 198 1.11 8.59 -3.18
N ASN A 199 0.26 8.96 -2.21
CA ASN A 199 -1.11 8.49 -2.08
C ASN A 199 -2.04 9.57 -1.48
N PRO A 200 -3.13 10.00 -2.16
CA PRO A 200 -3.63 9.56 -3.47
C PRO A 200 -2.73 9.93 -4.66
N ALA A 201 -3.13 9.61 -5.89
CA ALA A 201 -2.30 9.81 -7.08
C ALA A 201 -2.67 11.08 -7.86
N THR A 202 -3.78 11.06 -8.62
CA THR A 202 -4.21 12.16 -9.50
C THR A 202 -4.43 13.46 -8.73
N PHE A 203 -4.95 13.38 -7.50
CA PHE A 203 -5.16 14.55 -6.63
C PHE A 203 -3.86 15.06 -5.97
N CYS A 204 -2.71 14.46 -6.26
CA CYS A 204 -1.42 14.79 -5.66
C CYS A 204 -0.27 14.78 -6.70
N LEU A 205 -0.56 15.12 -7.97
CA LEU A 205 0.44 15.17 -9.04
C LEU A 205 1.61 16.13 -8.72
N ASP A 206 1.33 17.24 -8.04
CA ASP A 206 2.34 18.21 -7.58
C ASP A 206 3.26 17.59 -6.50
N ILE A 207 2.72 16.72 -5.65
CA ILE A 207 3.49 15.98 -4.65
C ILE A 207 4.32 14.88 -5.31
N ILE A 208 3.81 14.19 -6.34
CA ILE A 208 4.58 13.21 -7.13
C ILE A 208 5.78 13.91 -7.78
N ARG A 209 5.57 15.07 -8.42
CA ARG A 209 6.66 15.88 -8.97
C ARG A 209 7.66 16.31 -7.90
N GLY A 210 7.16 16.66 -6.72
CA GLY A 210 8.01 16.96 -5.56
C GLY A 210 8.84 15.75 -5.11
N ALA A 211 8.25 14.56 -5.06
CA ALA A 211 8.92 13.32 -4.68
C ALA A 211 10.06 12.97 -5.64
N GLU A 212 9.84 13.08 -6.95
CA GLU A 212 10.88 12.87 -7.98
C GLU A 212 12.03 13.87 -7.80
N ALA A 213 11.74 15.14 -7.52
CA ALA A 213 12.79 16.14 -7.29
C ALA A 213 13.59 15.89 -5.99
N ILE A 214 12.96 15.36 -4.95
CA ILE A 214 13.63 15.04 -3.66
C ILE A 214 14.48 13.77 -3.79
N ALA A 215 13.97 12.78 -4.52
CA ALA A 215 14.53 11.43 -4.59
C ALA A 215 14.72 10.96 -6.04
N PRO A 216 15.47 11.69 -6.89
CA PRO A 216 15.53 11.43 -8.34
C PRO A 216 16.15 10.08 -8.70
N ASN A 217 16.93 9.51 -7.79
CA ASN A 217 17.56 8.19 -7.95
C ASN A 217 16.71 7.04 -7.38
N HIS A 218 15.51 7.31 -6.87
CA HIS A 218 14.59 6.30 -6.36
C HIS A 218 13.42 6.13 -7.33
N PRO A 219 12.92 4.90 -7.54
CA PRO A 219 11.64 4.71 -8.18
C PRO A 219 10.54 5.44 -7.41
N ILE A 220 9.70 6.19 -8.13
CA ILE A 220 8.55 6.87 -7.56
C ILE A 220 7.29 6.09 -7.94
N ALA A 221 6.52 5.70 -6.94
CA ALA A 221 5.24 5.02 -7.07
C ALA A 221 4.07 5.99 -6.85
N ALA A 222 3.00 5.81 -7.62
CA ALA A 222 1.73 6.49 -7.40
C ALA A 222 0.63 5.46 -7.14
N TYR A 223 -0.21 5.69 -6.13
CA TYR A 223 -1.37 4.84 -5.87
C TYR A 223 -2.65 5.52 -6.35
N GLN A 224 -3.17 5.09 -7.50
CA GLN A 224 -4.49 5.47 -7.97
C GLN A 224 -5.55 4.76 -7.12
N VAL A 225 -6.06 5.48 -6.12
CA VAL A 225 -6.84 4.87 -5.04
C VAL A 225 -8.27 4.55 -5.44
N SER A 226 -8.96 3.85 -4.55
CA SER A 226 -10.30 3.36 -4.77
C SER A 226 -11.31 4.44 -5.17
N GLY A 227 -11.20 5.65 -4.60
CA GLY A 227 -12.05 6.77 -4.96
C GLY A 227 -11.75 7.30 -6.36
N GLU A 228 -10.48 7.35 -6.76
CA GLU A 228 -10.07 7.78 -8.11
C GLU A 228 -10.56 6.79 -9.17
N PHE A 229 -10.44 5.49 -8.88
CA PHE A 229 -11.03 4.43 -9.69
C PHE A 229 -12.56 4.58 -9.82
N ALA A 230 -13.27 4.73 -8.69
CA ALA A 230 -14.73 4.86 -8.69
C ALA A 230 -15.19 6.13 -9.42
N MET A 231 -14.48 7.25 -9.24
CA MET A 231 -14.81 8.52 -9.92
C MET A 231 -14.78 8.37 -11.44
N LEU A 232 -13.75 7.73 -12.00
CA LEU A 232 -13.66 7.52 -13.45
C LEU A 232 -14.77 6.59 -13.96
N HIS A 233 -15.05 5.49 -13.26
CA HIS A 233 -16.17 4.62 -13.62
C HIS A 233 -17.52 5.33 -13.59
N HIS A 234 -17.79 6.12 -12.56
CA HIS A 234 -19.06 6.85 -12.46
C HIS A 234 -19.18 7.96 -13.50
N ALA A 235 -18.11 8.70 -13.78
CA ALA A 235 -18.09 9.71 -14.83
C ALA A 235 -18.36 9.09 -16.21
N ALA A 236 -17.74 7.94 -16.50
CA ALA A 236 -17.96 7.22 -17.76
C ALA A 236 -19.38 6.64 -17.86
N ALA A 237 -19.90 6.05 -16.79
CA ALA A 237 -21.26 5.52 -16.77
C ALA A 237 -22.34 6.61 -16.95
N ALA A 238 -22.04 7.85 -16.55
CA ALA A 238 -22.88 9.01 -16.78
C ALA A 238 -22.71 9.64 -18.18
N GLY A 239 -21.84 9.08 -19.04
CA GLY A 239 -21.52 9.60 -20.37
C GLY A 239 -20.67 10.88 -20.36
N GLY A 240 -20.05 11.22 -19.23
CA GLY A 240 -19.22 12.43 -19.09
C GLY A 240 -17.82 12.30 -19.70
N VAL A 241 -17.28 11.08 -19.75
CA VAL A 241 -15.98 10.74 -20.36
C VAL A 241 -16.04 9.36 -21.01
N ASP A 242 -15.15 9.10 -21.97
CA ASP A 242 -14.84 7.73 -22.37
C ASP A 242 -13.89 7.10 -21.32
N LEU A 243 -14.20 5.89 -20.84
CA LEU A 243 -13.48 5.28 -19.72
C LEU A 243 -12.03 4.95 -20.09
N GLU A 244 -11.83 4.29 -21.23
CA GLU A 244 -10.51 3.86 -21.69
C GLU A 244 -9.60 5.08 -21.90
N THR A 245 -10.09 6.08 -22.63
CA THR A 245 -9.38 7.34 -22.86
C THR A 245 -9.00 8.03 -21.56
N ALA A 246 -9.95 8.18 -20.63
CA ALA A 246 -9.70 8.88 -19.37
C ALA A 246 -8.72 8.12 -18.45
N VAL A 247 -8.79 6.78 -18.43
CA VAL A 247 -7.84 5.96 -17.67
C VAL A 247 -6.44 6.08 -18.26
N LEU A 248 -6.27 5.93 -19.57
CA LEU A 248 -4.98 6.09 -20.24
C LEU A 248 -4.39 7.49 -20.03
N GLU A 249 -5.20 8.54 -20.15
CA GLU A 249 -4.76 9.91 -19.85
C GLU A 249 -4.28 10.05 -18.40
N SER A 250 -4.98 9.43 -17.45
CA SER A 250 -4.55 9.44 -16.05
C SER A 250 -3.19 8.75 -15.85
N MET A 251 -2.92 7.62 -16.53
CA MET A 251 -1.62 6.93 -16.48
C MET A 251 -0.51 7.83 -17.04
N ILE A 252 -0.75 8.47 -18.19
CA ILE A 252 0.18 9.41 -18.83
C ILE A 252 0.46 10.60 -17.90
N CYS A 253 -0.56 11.15 -17.24
CA CYS A 253 -0.40 12.25 -16.29
C CYS A 253 0.47 11.86 -15.09
N LEU A 254 0.29 10.65 -14.56
CA LEU A 254 1.10 10.13 -13.46
C LEU A 254 2.57 9.95 -13.88
N GLN A 255 2.81 9.34 -15.05
CA GLN A 255 4.16 9.20 -15.61
C GLN A 255 4.81 10.57 -15.85
N ARG A 256 4.06 11.53 -16.44
CA ARG A 256 4.52 12.91 -16.66
C ARG A 256 4.89 13.62 -15.35
N ALA A 257 4.18 13.35 -14.26
CA ALA A 257 4.51 13.91 -12.96
C ALA A 257 5.81 13.34 -12.36
N GLY A 258 6.27 12.17 -12.84
CA GLY A 258 7.56 11.59 -12.47
C GLY A 258 7.47 10.20 -11.83
N CYS A 259 6.30 9.55 -11.79
CA CYS A 259 6.23 8.18 -11.28
C CYS A 259 6.71 7.16 -12.32
N SER A 260 7.47 6.16 -11.88
CA SER A 260 7.89 5.01 -12.67
C SER A 260 7.08 3.74 -12.34
N LEU A 261 6.29 3.77 -11.27
CA LEU A 261 5.43 2.67 -10.83
C LEU A 261 4.01 3.20 -10.56
N ILE A 262 2.99 2.49 -11.03
CA ILE A 262 1.59 2.85 -10.78
C ILE A 262 0.87 1.67 -10.16
N LEU A 263 0.26 1.89 -9.00
CA LEU A 263 -0.64 0.94 -8.36
C LEU A 263 -2.06 1.35 -8.70
N THR A 264 -2.74 0.54 -9.50
CA THR A 264 -4.10 0.83 -9.96
C THR A 264 -4.97 -0.42 -10.02
N TYR A 265 -6.26 -0.24 -9.73
CA TYR A 265 -7.29 -1.26 -9.93
C TYR A 265 -7.61 -1.50 -11.41
N PHE A 266 -7.27 -0.56 -12.31
CA PHE A 266 -7.40 -0.71 -13.76
C PHE A 266 -6.33 -1.60 -14.39
N THR A 267 -5.45 -2.23 -13.60
CA THR A 267 -4.39 -3.10 -14.14
C THR A 267 -4.95 -4.17 -15.09
N PRO A 268 -6.05 -4.88 -14.78
CA PRO A 268 -6.62 -5.86 -15.72
C PRO A 268 -7.03 -5.27 -17.07
N GLU A 269 -7.67 -4.10 -17.08
CA GLU A 269 -8.08 -3.38 -18.29
C GLU A 269 -6.88 -2.83 -19.07
N LEU A 270 -5.90 -2.26 -18.37
CA LEU A 270 -4.67 -1.74 -18.98
C LEU A 270 -3.85 -2.83 -19.67
N LEU A 271 -3.81 -4.04 -19.12
CA LEU A 271 -3.16 -5.17 -19.77
C LEU A 271 -3.86 -5.59 -21.08
N ASP A 272 -5.13 -5.24 -21.27
CA ASP A 272 -5.86 -5.46 -22.52
C ASP A 272 -5.73 -4.29 -23.50
N TRP A 273 -5.67 -3.05 -22.99
CA TRP A 273 -5.60 -1.85 -23.83
C TRP A 273 -4.19 -1.50 -24.35
N LEU A 274 -3.14 -2.02 -23.69
CA LEU A 274 -1.75 -1.75 -24.05
C LEU A 274 -1.14 -2.81 -24.99
N GLU A 275 -1.95 -3.76 -25.48
CA GLU A 275 -1.52 -4.74 -26.49
C GLU A 275 -1.23 -4.10 -27.86
#